data_AF-A0A8D9RZI2-F1
#
_entry.id   AF-A0A8D9RZI2-F1
#
_cell.length_a   1.000
_cell.length_b   1.000
_cell.length_c   1.000
_cell.angle_alpha   90.00
_cell.angle_beta   90.00
_cell.angle_gamma   90.00
#
_symmetry.space_group_name_H-M   'P 1'
#
loop_
_entity.id
_entity.type
_entity.pdbx_description
1 polymer ?
#
loop_
_entity_poly.entity_id
_entity_poly.type
_entity_poly.pdbx_seq_one_letter_code
_entity_poly.pdbx_strand_id
1 'polypeptide(L)'
;MTMKQIAELLKADGVLTGGKKTNWHSSGIALILKNEKYMGDALLQKTYTVDFLTKKRVKNNGIMPQYYVENDHAAIIPRSVFMQVQNLIRRRHNGITTKNGKHRRINSKYCFSQRVYCGKCGDIFQRNM
;
A
#
# COMPACT_ATOMS: atom_id res chain seq x y z
N MET A 1 -2.97 -7.09 -9.93
CA MET A 1 -3.36 -5.67 -9.91
C MET A 1 -2.43 -4.85 -9.02
N THR A 2 -1.56 -4.03 -9.61
CA THR A 2 -0.62 -3.11 -8.96
C THR A 2 -1.23 -1.72 -8.78
N MET A 3 -0.61 -0.84 -7.98
CA MET A 3 -1.10 0.55 -7.82
C MET A 3 -1.10 1.33 -9.14
N LYS A 4 -0.13 1.04 -10.03
CA LYS A 4 -0.08 1.62 -11.37
C LYS A 4 -1.27 1.15 -12.22
N GLN A 5 -1.58 -0.15 -12.18
CA GLN A 5 -2.73 -0.71 -12.88
C GLN A 5 -4.05 -0.10 -12.37
N ILE A 6 -4.19 0.12 -11.06
CA ILE A 6 -5.38 0.79 -10.49
C ILE A 6 -5.49 2.23 -11.03
N ALA A 7 -4.39 2.97 -11.05
CA ALA A 7 -4.37 4.33 -11.59
C ALA A 7 -4.72 4.37 -13.09
N GLU A 8 -4.25 3.40 -13.87
CA GLU A 8 -4.57 3.27 -15.31
C GLU A 8 -6.05 2.93 -15.53
N LEU A 9 -6.61 2.02 -14.74
CA LEU A 9 -8.04 1.68 -14.80
C LEU A 9 -8.92 2.88 -14.45
N LEU A 10 -8.63 3.59 -13.37
CA LEU A 10 -9.39 4.79 -12.99
C LEU A 10 -9.32 5.90 -14.03
N LYS A 11 -8.20 6.00 -14.77
CA LYS A 11 -8.09 6.91 -15.93
C LYS A 11 -8.95 6.46 -17.09
N ALA A 12 -8.94 5.16 -17.40
CA ALA A 12 -9.75 4.59 -18.48
C ALA A 12 -11.25 4.75 -18.20
N ASP A 13 -11.65 4.62 -16.93
CA ASP A 13 -13.04 4.79 -16.47
C ASP A 13 -13.47 6.28 -16.38
N GLY A 14 -12.57 7.23 -16.68
CA GLY A 14 -12.88 8.66 -16.64
C GLY A 14 -13.07 9.24 -15.22
N VAL A 15 -12.66 8.53 -14.17
CA VAL A 15 -12.85 8.96 -12.78
C VAL A 15 -11.91 10.13 -12.48
N LEU A 16 -12.45 11.22 -11.93
CA LEU A 16 -11.66 12.37 -11.52
C LEU A 16 -11.03 12.16 -10.13
N THR A 17 -9.82 12.69 -9.96
CA THR A 17 -9.16 12.79 -8.65
C THR A 17 -9.88 13.81 -7.75
N GLY A 18 -9.59 13.79 -6.44
CA GLY A 18 -10.15 14.76 -5.50
C GLY A 18 -9.84 16.23 -5.83
N GLY A 19 -8.77 16.48 -6.60
CA GLY A 19 -8.44 17.80 -7.15
C GLY A 19 -9.10 18.12 -8.51
N LYS A 20 -10.09 17.33 -8.93
CA LYS A 20 -10.79 17.42 -10.22
C LYS A 20 -9.89 17.28 -11.45
N LYS A 21 -8.78 16.54 -11.31
CA LYS A 21 -7.86 16.21 -12.42
C LYS A 21 -8.09 14.78 -12.90
N THR A 22 -7.85 14.51 -14.17
CA THR A 22 -7.91 13.17 -14.77
C THR A 22 -6.67 12.32 -14.49
N ASN A 23 -5.56 12.95 -14.09
CA ASN A 23 -4.30 12.25 -13.90
C ASN A 23 -4.18 11.58 -12.52
N TRP A 24 -4.46 10.28 -12.48
CA TRP A 24 -4.11 9.40 -11.35
C TRP A 24 -2.62 9.04 -11.32
N HIS A 25 -2.02 9.18 -10.14
CA HIS A 25 -0.66 8.74 -9.84
C HIS A 25 -0.68 7.59 -8.84
N SER A 26 0.28 6.67 -8.97
CA SER A 26 0.42 5.51 -8.06
C SER A 26 0.63 5.90 -6.61
N SER A 27 1.29 7.03 -6.34
CA SER A 27 1.48 7.59 -5.00
C SER A 27 0.15 8.02 -4.36
N GLY A 28 -0.76 8.62 -5.14
CA GLY A 28 -2.10 8.99 -4.69
C GLY A 28 -2.93 7.76 -4.32
N ILE A 29 -2.91 6.72 -5.15
CA ILE A 29 -3.56 5.44 -4.86
C ILE A 29 -2.99 4.80 -3.60
N ALA A 30 -1.67 4.83 -3.42
CA ALA A 30 -1.03 4.30 -2.22
C ALA A 30 -1.44 5.06 -0.96
N LEU A 31 -1.63 6.38 -1.04
CA LEU A 31 -2.12 7.19 0.09
C LEU A 31 -3.54 6.81 0.46
N ILE A 32 -4.42 6.65 -0.53
CA ILE A 32 -5.81 6.24 -0.33
C ILE A 32 -5.86 4.85 0.33
N LEU A 33 -5.20 3.86 -0.27
CA LEU A 33 -5.28 2.48 0.22
C LEU A 33 -4.65 2.27 1.59
N LYS A 34 -3.76 3.16 2.06
CA LYS A 34 -3.12 3.05 3.39
C LYS A 34 -3.81 3.88 4.47
N ASN A 35 -4.82 4.66 4.12
CA ASN A 35 -5.44 5.58 5.07
C ASN A 35 -6.42 4.85 5.97
N GLU A 36 -6.10 4.79 7.26
CA GLU A 36 -6.88 4.14 8.30
C GLU A 36 -8.29 4.73 8.48
N LYS A 37 -8.50 5.98 8.05
CA LYS A 37 -9.81 6.62 8.05
C LYS A 37 -10.87 5.80 7.31
N TYR A 38 -10.49 5.09 6.25
CA TYR A 38 -11.47 4.29 5.51
C TYR A 38 -12.04 3.11 6.32
N MET A 39 -11.36 2.66 7.37
CA MET A 39 -11.88 1.66 8.31
C MET A 39 -12.50 2.26 9.59
N GLY A 40 -12.63 3.59 9.66
CA GLY A 40 -13.23 4.31 10.79
C GLY A 40 -12.26 4.71 11.90
N ASP A 41 -10.97 4.41 11.76
CA ASP A 41 -9.95 4.80 12.74
C ASP A 41 -9.30 6.14 12.37
N ALA A 42 -8.68 6.81 13.34
CA ALA A 42 -7.96 8.05 13.13
C ALA A 42 -6.60 8.05 13.83
N LEU A 43 -5.53 8.28 13.06
CA LEU A 43 -4.23 8.63 13.62
C LEU A 43 -4.06 10.15 13.61
N LEU A 44 -4.08 10.73 14.81
CA LEU A 44 -3.89 12.16 15.04
C LEU A 44 -2.39 12.51 15.06
N GLN A 45 -2.07 13.77 14.76
CA GLN A 45 -0.71 14.30 14.83
C GLN A 45 0.33 13.54 13.95
N LYS A 46 -0.10 13.10 12.75
CA LYS A 46 0.79 12.55 11.70
C LYS A 46 1.89 13.52 11.26
N THR A 47 1.66 14.82 11.40
CA THR A 47 2.62 15.88 11.14
C THR A 47 2.59 16.88 12.27
N TYR A 48 3.72 17.54 12.51
CA TYR A 48 3.84 18.61 13.50
C TYR A 48 4.59 19.80 12.90
N THR A 49 4.42 20.98 13.52
CA THR A 49 5.11 22.21 13.12
C THR A 49 6.44 22.28 13.86
N VAL A 50 7.55 22.32 13.12
CA VAL A 50 8.91 22.39 13.70
C VAL A 50 9.26 23.81 14.09
N ASP A 51 8.90 24.74 13.21
CA ASP A 51 9.21 26.16 13.37
C ASP A 51 7.93 26.96 13.21
N PHE A 52 7.65 27.77 14.23
CA PHE A 52 6.45 28.59 14.32
C PHE A 52 6.51 29.81 13.40
N LEU A 53 7.70 30.38 13.14
CA LEU A 53 7.84 31.53 12.23
C LEU A 53 7.58 31.09 10.79
N THR A 54 8.25 30.03 10.34
CA THR A 54 8.14 29.56 8.95
C THR A 54 6.92 28.65 8.72
N LYS A 55 6.19 28.28 9.78
CA LYS A 55 5.07 27.31 9.76
C LYS A 55 5.44 25.99 9.07
N LYS A 56 6.72 25.61 9.14
CA LYS A 56 7.23 24.40 8.48
C LYS A 56 6.66 23.15 9.16
N ARG A 57 5.86 22.39 8.41
CA ARG A 57 5.29 21.12 8.87
C ARG A 57 6.11 19.94 8.37
N VAL A 58 6.44 19.02 9.26
CA VAL A 58 7.14 17.77 8.93
C VAL A 58 6.35 16.56 9.42
N LYS A 59 6.64 15.39 8.86
CA LYS A 59 6.07 14.13 9.36
C LYS A 59 6.58 13.85 10.76
N ASN A 60 5.67 13.44 11.63
CA ASN A 60 6.01 13.04 12.98
C ASN A 60 6.47 11.57 12.97
N ASN A 61 7.78 11.37 13.13
CA ASN A 61 8.41 10.05 13.18
C ASN A 61 8.67 9.59 14.63
N GLY A 62 7.86 10.06 15.59
CA GLY A 62 8.02 9.77 17.02
C GLY A 62 8.66 10.90 17.82
N ILE A 63 8.72 12.12 17.27
CA ILE A 63 9.26 13.31 17.96
C ILE A 63 8.21 13.87 18.92
N MET A 64 6.95 13.89 18.50
CA MET A 64 5.83 14.22 19.37
C MET A 64 4.93 12.99 19.56
N PRO A 65 4.15 12.93 20.65
CA PRO A 65 3.12 11.90 20.81
C PRO A 65 2.19 11.82 19.60
N GLN A 66 1.81 10.60 19.24
CA GLN A 66 0.78 10.32 18.24
C GLN A 66 -0.33 9.55 18.92
N TYR A 67 -1.57 9.96 18.65
CA TYR A 67 -2.75 9.35 19.26
C TYR A 67 -3.51 8.57 18.19
N TYR A 68 -3.68 7.28 18.43
CA TYR A 68 -4.48 6.41 17.59
C TYR A 68 -5.85 6.23 18.26
N VAL A 69 -6.91 6.62 17.56
CA VAL A 69 -8.29 6.51 18.02
C VAL A 69 -9.00 5.46 17.18
N GLU A 70 -9.53 4.44 17.84
CA GLU A 70 -10.33 3.40 17.21
C GLU A 70 -11.79 3.85 17.08
N ASN A 71 -12.41 3.55 15.93
CA ASN A 71 -13.82 3.85 15.65
C ASN A 71 -14.22 5.32 15.87
N ASP A 72 -13.34 6.24 15.45
CA ASP A 72 -13.55 7.69 15.45
C ASP A 72 -14.77 8.12 14.62
N HIS A 73 -15.01 7.48 13.48
CA HIS A 73 -16.18 7.74 12.63
C HIS A 73 -16.65 6.47 11.91
N ALA A 74 -17.84 6.55 11.30
CA ALA A 74 -18.41 5.46 10.54
C ALA A 74 -17.47 5.01 9.40
N ALA A 75 -17.12 3.73 9.40
CA ALA A 75 -16.21 3.16 8.43
C ALA A 75 -16.81 3.17 7.02
N ILE A 76 -16.01 3.59 6.03
CA ILE A 76 -16.40 3.53 4.60
C ILE A 76 -16.30 2.09 4.07
N ILE A 77 -15.30 1.35 4.54
CA ILE A 77 -15.12 -0.07 4.24
C ILE A 77 -14.92 -0.89 5.53
N PRO A 78 -15.33 -2.18 5.57
CA PRO A 78 -15.09 -3.02 6.72
C PRO A 78 -13.61 -3.18 7.06
N ARG A 79 -13.28 -3.24 8.35
CA ARG A 79 -11.91 -3.45 8.86
C ARG A 79 -11.25 -4.70 8.26
N SER A 80 -12.02 -5.79 8.09
CA SER A 80 -11.53 -7.03 7.50
C SER A 80 -11.02 -6.85 6.06
N VAL A 81 -11.71 -6.03 5.26
CA VAL A 81 -11.32 -5.73 3.87
C VAL A 81 -10.07 -4.84 3.85
N PHE A 82 -10.03 -3.79 4.69
CA PHE A 82 -8.87 -2.93 4.81
C PHE A 82 -7.60 -3.72 5.20
N MET A 83 -7.72 -4.59 6.19
CA MET A 83 -6.59 -5.42 6.65
C MET A 83 -6.11 -6.41 5.58
N GLN A 84 -7.01 -6.99 4.79
CA GLN A 84 -6.63 -7.81 3.63
C GLN A 84 -5.79 -7.04 2.62
N VAL A 85 -6.18 -5.79 2.31
CA VAL A 85 -5.41 -4.91 1.42
C VAL A 85 -4.04 -4.58 2.03
N GLN A 86 -3.96 -4.24 3.33
CA GLN A 86 -2.66 -4.00 3.99
C GLN A 86 -1.76 -5.23 3.96
N ASN A 87 -2.32 -6.41 4.20
CA ASN A 87 -1.59 -7.67 4.13
C ASN A 87 -1.07 -7.93 2.71
N LEU A 88 -1.86 -7.65 1.68
CA LEU A 88 -1.43 -7.78 0.29
C LEU A 88 -0.29 -6.80 -0.05
N ILE A 89 -0.37 -5.56 0.42
CA ILE A 89 0.70 -4.55 0.25
C ILE A 89 1.97 -5.01 0.95
N ARG A 90 1.88 -5.43 2.22
CA ARG A 90 3.02 -5.91 3.01
C ARG A 90 3.65 -7.14 2.37
N ARG A 91 2.84 -8.11 1.95
CA ARG A 91 3.30 -9.32 1.26
C ARG A 91 4.08 -8.98 -0.01
N ARG A 92 3.60 -8.04 -0.83
CA ARG A 92 4.30 -7.60 -2.04
C ARG A 92 5.60 -6.85 -1.77
N HIS A 93 5.60 -6.02 -0.73
CA HIS A 93 6.80 -5.31 -0.28
C HIS A 93 7.87 -6.29 0.22
N ASN A 94 7.47 -7.23 1.06
CA ASN A 94 8.36 -8.21 1.68
C ASN A 94 8.82 -9.31 0.73
N GLY A 95 8.22 -9.42 -0.45
CA GLY A 95 8.56 -10.43 -1.46
C GLY A 95 8.42 -11.88 -0.98
N ILE A 96 9.14 -12.78 -1.64
CA ILE A 96 9.28 -14.19 -1.26
C ILE A 96 10.77 -14.49 -1.19
N THR A 97 11.20 -15.08 -0.08
CA THR A 97 12.56 -15.62 0.06
C THR A 97 12.47 -17.14 -0.01
N THR A 98 13.15 -17.73 -0.98
CA THR A 98 13.17 -19.18 -1.20
C THR A 98 14.12 -19.88 -0.23
N LYS A 99 14.02 -21.22 -0.11
CA LYS A 99 14.87 -22.00 0.79
C LYS A 99 16.37 -21.87 0.50
N ASN A 100 16.72 -21.56 -0.74
CA ASN A 100 18.10 -21.27 -1.15
C ASN A 100 18.54 -19.82 -0.88
N GLY A 101 17.79 -19.06 -0.08
CA GLY A 101 18.12 -17.68 0.32
C GLY A 101 17.83 -16.62 -0.75
N LYS A 102 17.39 -16.97 -1.95
CA LYS A 102 17.13 -15.97 -3.00
C LYS A 102 15.86 -15.19 -2.71
N HIS A 103 16.01 -13.86 -2.67
CA HIS A 103 14.89 -12.94 -2.49
C HIS A 103 14.27 -12.54 -3.83
N ARG A 104 12.94 -12.60 -3.94
CA ARG A 104 12.21 -12.32 -5.17
C ARG A 104 10.99 -11.44 -4.91
N ARG A 105 10.78 -10.44 -5.77
CA ARG A 105 9.55 -9.62 -5.75
C ARG A 105 8.35 -10.43 -6.17
N ILE A 106 7.19 -10.20 -5.54
CA ILE A 106 5.97 -10.90 -5.91
C ILE A 106 5.44 -10.41 -7.26
N ASN A 107 5.18 -11.34 -8.17
CA ASN A 107 4.49 -11.09 -9.42
C ASN A 107 3.44 -12.18 -9.66
N SER A 108 2.35 -11.80 -10.30
CA SER A 108 1.29 -12.72 -10.73
C SER A 108 1.03 -12.54 -12.23
N LYS A 109 2.09 -12.36 -13.03
CA LYS A 109 1.96 -12.08 -14.47
C LYS A 109 1.41 -13.30 -15.23
N TYR A 110 1.78 -14.51 -14.82
CA TYR A 110 1.35 -15.77 -15.43
C TYR A 110 0.71 -16.69 -14.38
N CYS A 111 -0.11 -17.64 -14.83
CA CYS A 111 -0.89 -18.54 -13.97
C CYS A 111 -0.04 -19.31 -12.94
N PHE A 112 1.19 -19.68 -13.32
CA PHE A 112 2.14 -20.43 -12.49
C PHE A 112 3.26 -19.59 -11.87
N SER A 113 3.23 -18.26 -12.06
CA SER A 113 4.20 -17.37 -11.43
C SER A 113 4.26 -17.59 -9.91
N GLN A 114 5.42 -17.99 -9.41
CA GLN A 114 5.70 -18.14 -7.96
C GLN A 114 4.85 -19.19 -7.24
N ARG A 115 4.34 -20.17 -8.00
CA ARG A 115 3.59 -21.32 -7.47
C ARG A 115 4.37 -22.63 -7.52
N VAL A 116 5.29 -22.76 -8.47
CA VAL A 116 6.06 -23.99 -8.71
C VAL A 116 7.46 -23.85 -8.12
N TYR A 117 7.88 -24.84 -7.34
CA TYR A 117 9.18 -24.89 -6.66
C TYR A 117 9.98 -26.10 -7.10
N CYS A 118 11.30 -25.94 -7.24
CA CYS A 118 12.21 -27.04 -7.54
C CYS A 118 12.37 -27.94 -6.31
N GLY A 119 12.10 -29.24 -6.46
CA GLY A 119 12.27 -30.20 -5.36
C GLY A 119 13.72 -30.39 -4.91
N LYS A 120 14.70 -30.12 -5.78
CA LYS A 120 16.14 -30.28 -5.45
C LYS A 120 16.72 -29.07 -4.73
N CYS A 121 16.52 -27.87 -5.25
CA CYS A 121 17.14 -26.65 -4.71
C CYS A 121 16.16 -25.72 -3.97
N GLY A 122 14.86 -26.04 -3.94
CA GLY A 122 13.85 -25.23 -3.26
C GLY A 122 13.60 -23.85 -3.89
N ASP A 123 14.16 -23.59 -5.07
CA ASP A 123 14.01 -22.32 -5.79
C ASP A 123 12.68 -22.28 -6.55
N ILE A 124 12.18 -21.07 -6.83
CA ILE A 124 10.97 -20.88 -7.63
C ILE A 124 11.31 -21.02 -9.12
N PHE A 125 10.48 -21.76 -9.87
CA PHE A 125 10.60 -21.81 -11.32
C PHE A 125 10.31 -20.46 -11.95
N GLN A 126 11.19 -20.04 -12.87
CA GLN A 126 11.01 -18.82 -13.66
C GLN A 126 10.74 -19.21 -15.10
N ARG A 127 9.84 -18.46 -15.73
CA ARG A 127 9.65 -18.54 -17.17
C ARG A 127 10.71 -17.65 -17.80
N ASN A 128 11.64 -18.24 -18.55
CA ASN A 128 12.47 -17.48 -19.48
C ASN A 128 11.57 -17.01 -20.63
N MET A 129 11.64 -15.72 -20.96
CA MET A 129 11.05 -15.15 -22.16
C MET A 129 12.11 -15.16 -23.26
#